data_AF-A0A455UFQ4-F1
#
_entry.id   AF-A0A455UFQ4-F1
#
_cell.length_a   1.000
_cell.length_b   1.000
_cell.length_c   1.000
_cell.angle_alpha   90.00
_cell.angle_beta   90.00
_cell.angle_gamma   90.00
#
_symmetry.space_group_name_H-M   'P 1'
#
loop_
_entity.id
_entity.type
_entity.pdbx_description
1 polymer ?
#
loop_
_entity_poly.entity_id
_entity_poly.type
_entity_poly.pdbx_seq_one_letter_code
_entity_poly.pdbx_strand_id
1 'polypeptide(L)'
;MRFDLVNNQDLEAAAPRLTELQERASAQRLLPAFIAGTHGGGSDARASIWEEWDKFAGGFDDLEDKIANLIDVAEQENPRNTARALSEVGKSCKSCHRAYRYD
;
A
#
# COMPACT_ATOMS: atom_id res chain seq x y z
N MET A 1 15.44 13.62 -10.51
CA MET A 1 14.44 13.73 -9.43
C MET A 1 14.68 12.64 -8.38
N ARG A 2 15.77 12.76 -7.62
CA ARG A 2 16.18 11.84 -6.54
C ARG A 2 16.55 12.64 -5.27
N PHE A 3 16.12 13.89 -5.19
CA PHE A 3 16.74 14.91 -4.32
C PHE A 3 15.89 15.40 -3.16
N ASP A 4 14.71 14.83 -2.91
CA ASP A 4 13.83 15.30 -1.83
C ASP A 4 13.63 14.27 -0.70
N LEU A 5 14.31 13.11 -0.77
CA LEU A 5 14.38 12.14 0.34
C LEU A 5 15.50 12.47 1.35
N VAL A 6 16.30 13.51 1.10
CA VAL A 6 17.52 13.84 1.86
C VAL A 6 17.38 15.18 2.59
N ASN A 7 16.17 15.56 2.99
CA ASN A 7 15.99 16.77 3.77
C ASN A 7 15.07 16.53 4.95
N ASN A 8 15.54 15.69 5.87
CA ASN A 8 15.19 15.71 7.29
C ASN A 8 13.73 16.08 7.60
N GLN A 9 12.79 15.43 6.90
CA GLN A 9 11.38 15.54 7.23
C GLN A 9 11.16 14.58 8.38
N ASP A 10 11.27 15.17 9.57
CA ASP A 10 10.85 14.68 10.88
C ASP A 10 10.07 13.35 10.80
N LEU A 11 10.79 12.24 11.01
CA LEU A 11 10.22 10.90 11.04
C LEU A 11 9.17 10.79 12.16
N GLU A 12 9.34 11.56 13.24
CA GLU A 12 8.36 11.70 14.32
C GLU A 12 7.07 12.35 13.79
N ALA A 13 7.18 13.42 13.01
CA ALA A 13 6.02 14.04 12.34
C ALA A 13 5.38 13.14 11.27
N ALA A 14 6.07 12.10 10.79
CA ALA A 14 5.52 11.11 9.88
C ALA A 14 4.76 9.98 10.58
N ALA A 15 5.05 9.68 11.86
CA ALA A 15 4.42 8.62 12.63
C ALA A 15 2.87 8.60 12.58
N PRO A 16 2.15 9.73 12.78
CA PRO A 16 0.68 9.72 12.69
C PRO A 16 0.18 9.35 11.28
N ARG A 17 0.92 9.74 10.23
CA ARG A 17 0.57 9.40 8.84
C ARG A 17 0.84 7.94 8.50
N LEU A 18 1.87 7.33 9.09
CA LEU A 18 2.16 5.91 8.92
C LEU A 18 1.10 5.04 9.61
N THR A 19 0.66 5.46 10.79
CA THR A 19 -0.46 4.81 11.51
C THR A 19 -1.75 4.92 10.70
N GLU A 20 -2.07 6.13 10.20
CA GLU A 20 -3.23 6.33 9.33
C GLU A 20 -3.15 5.48 8.05
N LEU A 21 -1.97 5.35 7.45
CA LEU A 21 -1.76 4.49 6.29
C LEU A 21 -2.06 3.03 6.61
N GLN A 22 -1.56 2.51 7.73
CA GLN A 22 -1.81 1.13 8.17
C GLN A 22 -3.30 0.85 8.36
N GLU A 23 -4.03 1.73 9.03
CA GLU A 23 -5.48 1.56 9.25
C GLU A 23 -6.28 1.61 7.94
N ARG A 24 -5.91 2.51 7.02
CA ARG A 24 -6.65 2.72 5.77
C ARG A 24 -6.37 1.67 4.71
N ALA A 25 -5.14 1.14 4.67
CA ALA A 25 -4.67 0.21 3.66
C ALA A 25 -4.80 -1.27 4.07
N SER A 26 -5.66 -1.57 5.03
CA SER A 26 -5.84 -2.94 5.55
C SER A 26 -6.82 -3.78 4.74
N ALA A 27 -6.55 -5.09 4.68
CA ALA A 27 -7.41 -6.10 4.08
C ALA A 27 -8.81 -6.06 4.71
N GLN A 28 -8.87 -6.00 6.05
CA GLN A 28 -10.12 -5.94 6.82
C GLN A 28 -11.01 -4.77 6.39
N ARG A 29 -10.42 -3.63 6.06
CA ARG A 29 -11.16 -2.42 5.69
C ARG A 29 -11.55 -2.38 4.21
N LEU A 30 -10.65 -2.83 3.33
CA LEU A 30 -10.81 -2.64 1.89
C LEU A 30 -11.49 -3.81 1.19
N LEU A 31 -11.21 -5.06 1.58
CA LEU A 31 -11.81 -6.24 0.94
C LEU A 31 -13.34 -6.25 0.92
N PRO A 32 -14.06 -5.80 1.98
CA PRO A 32 -15.52 -5.75 1.95
C PRO A 32 -16.12 -4.88 0.83
N ALA A 33 -15.35 -3.96 0.23
CA ALA A 33 -15.80 -3.13 -0.89
C ALA A 33 -15.84 -3.89 -2.24
N PHE A 34 -15.16 -5.03 -2.35
CA PHE A 34 -15.04 -5.80 -3.60
C PHE A 34 -16.14 -6.86 -3.75
N ILE A 35 -17.40 -6.40 -3.75
CA ILE A 35 -18.58 -7.26 -3.96
C ILE A 35 -18.57 -7.84 -5.38
N ALA A 36 -18.87 -9.13 -5.55
CA ALA A 36 -18.91 -9.77 -6.87
C ALA A 36 -19.82 -9.02 -7.86
N GLY A 37 -19.31 -8.80 -9.08
CA GLY A 37 -20.05 -8.10 -10.15
C GLY A 37 -19.97 -6.57 -10.10
N THR A 38 -19.14 -5.97 -9.22
CA THR A 38 -18.93 -4.50 -9.17
C THR A 38 -17.77 -4.00 -10.04
N HIS A 39 -17.30 -4.80 -11.01
CA HIS A 39 -16.43 -4.30 -12.09
C HIS A 39 -17.23 -3.53 -13.15
N GLY A 40 -16.54 -2.67 -13.90
CA GLY A 40 -17.14 -1.97 -15.04
C GLY A 40 -17.74 -0.62 -14.67
N GLY A 41 -18.94 -0.29 -15.16
CA GLY A 41 -19.50 1.08 -15.14
C GLY A 41 -19.34 1.83 -13.81
N GLY A 42 -18.43 2.81 -13.77
CA GLY A 42 -18.12 3.63 -12.59
C GLY A 42 -17.03 3.08 -11.65
N SER A 43 -16.39 1.97 -12.03
CA SER A 43 -15.38 1.26 -11.26
C SER A 43 -14.14 0.97 -12.13
N ASP A 44 -12.96 1.31 -11.63
CA ASP A 44 -11.69 0.95 -12.29
C ASP A 44 -11.27 -0.49 -11.98
N ALA A 45 -12.08 -1.25 -11.24
CA ALA A 45 -11.80 -2.64 -10.89
C ALA A 45 -11.93 -3.55 -12.14
N ARG A 46 -10.86 -4.30 -12.45
CA ARG A 46 -10.89 -5.34 -13.48
C ARG A 46 -11.64 -6.58 -13.00
N ALA A 47 -12.35 -7.25 -13.91
CA ALA A 47 -13.03 -8.51 -13.62
C ALA A 47 -12.08 -9.62 -13.09
N SER A 48 -10.79 -9.55 -13.45
CA SER A 48 -9.76 -10.48 -12.97
C SER A 48 -9.57 -10.50 -11.46
N ILE A 49 -10.03 -9.48 -10.73
CA ILE A 49 -10.05 -9.48 -9.24
C ILE A 49 -10.81 -10.70 -8.71
N TRP A 50 -11.99 -10.99 -9.26
CA TRP A 50 -12.83 -12.10 -8.80
C TRP A 50 -12.42 -13.44 -9.40
N GLU A 51 -11.69 -13.43 -10.52
CA GLU A 51 -11.09 -14.64 -11.11
C GLU A 51 -9.84 -15.09 -10.35
N GLU A 52 -9.11 -14.15 -9.74
CA GLU A 52 -7.86 -14.37 -9.01
C GLU A 52 -7.99 -13.97 -7.52
N TRP A 53 -9.14 -14.23 -6.90
CA TRP A 53 -9.48 -13.68 -5.57
C TRP A 53 -8.42 -13.92 -4.50
N ASP A 54 -7.89 -15.13 -4.37
CA ASP A 54 -6.88 -15.45 -3.35
C ASP A 54 -5.59 -14.64 -3.54
N LYS A 55 -5.20 -14.40 -4.79
CA LYS A 55 -4.00 -13.60 -5.12
C LYS A 55 -4.26 -12.11 -4.94
N PHE A 56 -5.46 -11.65 -5.27
CA PHE A 56 -5.89 -10.28 -5.02
C PHE A 56 -5.92 -9.98 -3.51
N ALA A 57 -6.56 -10.86 -2.73
CA ALA A 57 -6.66 -10.75 -1.27
C ALA A 57 -5.29 -10.84 -0.60
N GLY A 58 -4.44 -11.80 -1.00
CA GLY A 58 -3.07 -11.91 -0.49
C GLY A 58 -2.17 -10.72 -0.85
N GLY A 59 -2.56 -9.91 -1.86
CA GLY A 59 -1.90 -8.64 -2.15
C GLY A 59 -2.06 -7.60 -1.03
N PHE A 60 -3.14 -7.67 -0.25
CA PHE A 60 -3.32 -6.83 0.93
C PHE A 60 -2.44 -7.29 2.09
N ASP A 61 -2.29 -8.59 2.31
CA ASP A 61 -1.38 -9.12 3.34
C ASP A 61 0.07 -8.65 3.06
N ASP A 62 0.52 -8.74 1.81
CA ASP A 62 1.83 -8.22 1.36
C ASP A 62 1.98 -6.70 1.56
N LEU A 63 0.89 -5.94 1.37
CA LEU A 63 0.88 -4.50 1.60
C LEU A 63 0.98 -4.17 3.10
N GLU A 64 0.20 -4.86 3.93
CA GLU A 64 0.21 -4.73 5.39
C GLU A 64 1.59 -5.03 5.97
N ASP A 65 2.23 -6.13 5.55
CA ASP A 65 3.59 -6.49 5.96
C ASP A 65 4.62 -5.40 5.60
N LYS A 66 4.50 -4.82 4.40
CA LYS A 66 5.41 -3.75 3.95
C LYS A 66 5.18 -2.44 4.72
N ILE A 67 3.94 -2.13 5.06
CA ILE A 67 3.60 -0.96 5.88
C ILE A 67 4.11 -1.16 7.31
N ALA A 68 3.94 -2.35 7.89
CA ALA A 68 4.48 -2.69 9.21
C ALA A 68 6.01 -2.50 9.23
N ASN A 69 6.73 -3.07 8.25
CA ASN A 69 8.17 -2.87 8.14
C ASN A 69 8.55 -1.39 7.92
N LEU A 70 7.74 -0.59 7.21
CA LEU A 70 7.96 0.85 7.06
C LEU A 70 7.86 1.57 8.41
N ILE A 71 6.87 1.24 9.23
CA ILE A 71 6.72 1.79 10.58
C ILE A 71 7.95 1.42 11.43
N ASP A 72 8.30 0.14 11.48
CA ASP A 72 9.41 -0.36 12.29
C ASP A 72 10.75 0.33 11.97
N VAL A 73 11.06 0.55 10.69
CA VAL A 73 12.30 1.25 10.29
C VAL A 73 12.23 2.76 10.48
N ALA A 74 11.03 3.35 10.48
CA ALA A 74 10.84 4.77 10.76
C ALA A 74 11.07 5.07 12.24
N GLU A 75 10.60 4.19 13.14
CA GLU A 75 10.83 4.29 14.59
C GLU A 75 12.32 4.14 14.97
N GLN A 76 13.11 3.47 14.14
CA GLN A 76 14.57 3.37 14.30
C GLN A 76 15.33 4.62 13.84
N GLU A 77 14.62 5.69 13.44
CA GLU A 77 15.19 6.95 12.98
C GLU A 77 16.26 6.77 11.88
N ASN A 78 16.02 5.85 10.94
CA ASN A 78 16.97 5.54 9.87
C ASN A 78 16.45 5.97 8.49
N PRO A 79 16.72 7.21 8.04
CA PRO A 79 16.12 7.77 6.83
C PRO A 79 16.37 6.95 5.57
N ARG A 80 17.55 6.34 5.45
CA ARG A 80 17.89 5.51 4.27
C ARG A 80 17.06 4.24 4.23
N ASN A 81 16.87 3.59 5.38
CA ASN A 81 16.05 2.38 5.46
C ASN A 81 14.57 2.72 5.33
N THR A 82 14.10 3.80 5.95
CA THR A 82 12.73 4.30 5.77
C THR A 82 12.43 4.61 4.30
N ALA A 83 13.32 5.30 3.59
CA ALA A 83 13.14 5.57 2.16
C ALA A 83 13.05 4.29 1.32
N ARG A 84 13.83 3.25 1.67
CA ARG A 84 13.76 1.94 1.01
C ARG A 84 12.44 1.24 1.30
N ALA A 85 12.03 1.17 2.57
CA ALA A 85 10.76 0.55 2.96
C ALA A 85 9.56 1.25 2.31
N LEU A 86 9.57 2.59 2.25
CA LEU A 86 8.55 3.38 1.57
C LEU A 86 8.49 3.05 0.07
N SER A 87 9.64 2.83 -0.56
CA SER A 87 9.68 2.36 -1.95
C SER A 87 9.07 0.97 -2.12
N GLU A 88 9.20 0.06 -1.16
CA GLU A 88 8.60 -1.27 -1.22
C GLU A 88 7.07 -1.19 -1.07
N VAL A 89 6.56 -0.37 -0.16
CA VAL A 89 5.12 -0.07 -0.05
C VAL A 89 4.60 0.45 -1.39
N GLY A 90 5.25 1.46 -1.97
CA GLY A 90 4.86 2.01 -3.27
C GLY A 90 4.87 0.99 -4.41
N LYS A 91 5.79 0.00 -4.38
CA LYS A 91 5.81 -1.11 -5.35
C LYS A 91 4.62 -2.06 -5.16
N SER A 92 4.17 -2.31 -3.93
CA SER A 92 2.97 -3.12 -3.67
C SER A 92 1.73 -2.45 -4.28
N CYS A 93 1.53 -1.15 -4.01
CA CYS A 93 0.45 -0.36 -4.62
C CYS A 93 0.49 -0.43 -6.16
N LYS A 94 1.68 -0.22 -6.75
CA LYS A 94 1.86 -0.26 -8.21
C LYS A 94 1.59 -1.65 -8.78
N SER A 95 2.04 -2.70 -8.10
CA SER A 95 1.85 -4.09 -8.56
C SER A 95 0.36 -4.45 -8.61
N CYS A 96 -0.38 -4.15 -7.54
CA CYS A 96 -1.81 -4.39 -7.47
C CYS A 96 -2.57 -3.58 -8.54
N HIS A 97 -2.31 -2.28 -8.65
CA HIS A 97 -2.97 -1.44 -9.67
C HIS A 97 -2.67 -1.92 -11.09
N ARG A 98 -1.43 -2.34 -11.39
CA ARG A 98 -1.09 -2.89 -12.70
C ARG A 98 -1.84 -4.18 -13.03
N ALA A 99 -2.09 -5.03 -12.03
CA ALA A 99 -2.77 -6.31 -12.23
C ALA A 99 -4.30 -6.14 -12.31
N TYR A 100 -4.87 -5.24 -11.51
CA TYR A 100 -6.29 -5.27 -11.17
C TYR A 100 -7.04 -3.95 -11.39
N ARG A 101 -6.37 -2.86 -11.77
CA ARG A 101 -7.00 -1.56 -12.07
C ARG A 101 -6.93 -1.25 -13.57
N TYR A 102 -7.99 -0.70 -14.12
CA TYR A 102 -7.95 -0.05 -15.44
C TYR A 102 -7.11 1.25 -15.35
N ASP A 103 -6.46 1.62 -16.45
CA ASP A 103 -5.57 2.79 -16.51
C ASP A 103 -6.35 4.10 -16.72
#